data_AF-A0A4S2SEA6-F1
#
_entry.id   AF-A0A4S2SEA6-F1
#
_cell.length_a   1.000
_cell.length_b   1.000
_cell.length_c   1.000
_cell.angle_alpha   90.00
_cell.angle_beta   90.00
_cell.angle_gamma   90.00
#
_symmetry.space_group_name_H-M   'P 1'
#
loop_
_entity.id
_entity.type
_entity.pdbx_description
1 polymer ?
#
loop_
_entity_poly.entity_id
_entity_poly.type
_entity_poly.pdbx_seq_one_letter_code
_entity_poly.pdbx_strand_id
1 'polypeptide(L)'
;MTNVVLVGTLDTKGVEYGWLRERLLRTGVEVIMVDTGIMGEPRVPADIPREAVARAAGTELSELRAAADRGAAVTTMARGAEATLLRLHAEGRLDAVLAIGGSGGTSIATRAMRGLPLGVPKLMVSSMASGDVAPYVGSSDIAMMYSVVDIAGINSISAPVLANAVEAAAGMAKAFQRASLDRQRPARLGAGSRPLIAASMAGVTTIGVDAAREHLTELGYEVLVFHVSGTGGRTLETLAGQGIFAGVLDLTLSELADDLCGGILTAGPDRLSAAGRAGIPQVVSLGALDMVKFGPLETLPERARYRRVHVHNPSITVIRTTPAECAELGRRVAAKLRAATGPTAVCVPLRGLSTLGAPGGTYHDPDADRALFSALREGLRGSSARLYDYDTHINDPDFGRAAADRLHAMIGAARAAA
;
A
#
# COMPACT_ATOMS: atom_id res chain seq x y z
N MET A 1 26.55 10.60 12.46
CA MET A 1 27.16 9.66 11.51
C MET A 1 26.05 9.12 10.63
N THR A 2 26.27 9.00 9.32
CA THR A 2 25.26 8.51 8.35
C THR A 2 25.46 7.01 8.13
N ASN A 3 24.41 6.20 8.29
CA ASN A 3 24.48 4.74 8.24
C ASN A 3 23.71 4.19 7.03
N VAL A 4 24.40 3.41 6.19
CA VAL A 4 23.77 2.61 5.14
C VAL A 4 23.73 1.15 5.58
N VAL A 5 22.53 0.58 5.63
CA VAL A 5 22.33 -0.84 5.98
C VAL A 5 22.36 -1.67 4.69
N LEU A 6 23.26 -2.63 4.65
CA LEU A 6 23.33 -3.64 3.59
C LEU A 6 22.59 -4.90 4.04
N VAL A 7 21.61 -5.36 3.25
CA VAL A 7 20.81 -6.56 3.56
C VAL A 7 20.94 -7.58 2.46
N GLY A 8 21.50 -8.75 2.75
CA GLY A 8 21.48 -9.84 1.77
C GLY A 8 22.10 -11.15 2.22
N THR A 9 22.11 -12.10 1.28
CA THR A 9 22.54 -13.48 1.49
C THR A 9 24.05 -13.61 1.35
N LEU A 10 24.80 -13.49 2.45
CA LEU A 10 26.27 -13.42 2.41
C LEU A 10 26.93 -14.77 2.13
N ASP A 11 26.20 -15.86 2.25
CA ASP A 11 26.60 -17.22 1.87
C ASP A 11 26.80 -17.39 0.36
N THR A 12 26.00 -16.67 -0.43
CA THR A 12 26.02 -16.73 -1.89
C THR A 12 26.63 -15.50 -2.54
N LYS A 13 26.43 -14.31 -1.94
CA LYS A 13 26.82 -13.01 -2.51
C LYS A 13 27.79 -12.23 -1.63
N GLY A 14 28.46 -12.90 -0.69
CA GLY A 14 29.35 -12.23 0.26
C GLY A 14 30.49 -11.44 -0.39
N VAL A 15 31.00 -11.88 -1.54
CA VAL A 15 32.06 -11.16 -2.28
C VAL A 15 31.53 -9.79 -2.75
N GLU A 16 30.35 -9.78 -3.34
CA GLU A 16 29.70 -8.59 -3.85
C GLU A 16 29.29 -7.63 -2.71
N TYR A 17 28.77 -8.16 -1.60
CA TYR A 17 28.47 -7.35 -0.41
C TYR A 17 29.72 -6.79 0.26
N GLY A 18 30.83 -7.54 0.30
CA GLY A 18 32.13 -7.02 0.75
C GLY A 18 32.60 -5.85 -0.12
N TRP A 19 32.52 -6.00 -1.44
CA TRP A 19 32.86 -4.94 -2.39
C TRP A 19 31.97 -3.69 -2.22
N LEU A 20 30.66 -3.86 -2.00
CA LEU A 20 29.75 -2.75 -1.69
C LEU A 20 30.12 -2.05 -0.38
N ARG A 21 30.42 -2.79 0.68
CA ARG A 21 30.83 -2.25 1.99
C ARG A 21 32.05 -1.34 1.83
N GLU A 22 33.10 -1.83 1.19
CA GLU A 22 34.33 -1.04 0.98
C GLU A 22 34.07 0.24 0.17
N ARG A 23 33.23 0.16 -0.86
CA ARG A 23 32.87 1.32 -1.70
C ARG A 23 32.05 2.34 -0.90
N LEU A 24 31.06 1.89 -0.14
CA LEU A 24 30.25 2.77 0.72
C LEU A 24 31.12 3.48 1.77
N LEU A 25 32.03 2.77 2.44
CA LEU A 25 32.94 3.36 3.43
C LEU A 25 33.78 4.49 2.81
N ARG A 26 34.23 4.35 1.55
CA ARG A 26 34.94 5.42 0.82
C ARG A 26 34.10 6.66 0.54
N THR A 27 32.78 6.55 0.56
CA THR A 27 31.90 7.73 0.48
C THR A 27 31.80 8.48 1.82
N GLY A 28 32.35 7.95 2.92
CA GLY A 28 32.27 8.57 4.25
C GLY A 28 30.94 8.32 4.96
N VAL A 29 30.28 7.18 4.65
CA VAL A 29 29.15 6.67 5.43
C VAL A 29 29.60 5.43 6.21
N GLU A 30 28.92 5.14 7.31
CA GLU A 30 29.06 3.89 8.05
C GLU A 30 28.19 2.80 7.40
N VAL A 31 28.62 1.54 7.57
CA VAL A 31 27.93 0.39 6.97
C VAL A 31 27.57 -0.62 8.05
N ILE A 32 26.30 -1.03 8.08
CA ILE A 32 25.82 -2.15 8.90
C ILE A 32 25.43 -3.28 7.97
N MET A 33 26.09 -4.43 8.11
CA MET A 33 25.87 -5.63 7.30
C MET A 33 24.90 -6.58 8.00
N VAL A 34 23.77 -6.86 7.34
CA VAL A 34 22.74 -7.80 7.79
C VAL A 34 22.75 -9.04 6.89
N ASP A 35 23.10 -10.18 7.47
CA ASP A 35 23.10 -11.46 6.75
C ASP A 35 21.73 -12.12 6.77
N THR A 36 21.21 -12.45 5.60
CA THR A 36 19.97 -13.20 5.42
C THR A 36 20.20 -14.55 4.72
N GLY A 37 21.45 -15.01 4.65
CA GLY A 37 21.84 -16.30 4.11
C GLY A 37 21.28 -17.46 4.93
N ILE A 38 21.00 -18.58 4.26
CA ILE A 38 20.34 -19.73 4.88
C ILE A 38 21.24 -20.95 4.86
N MET A 39 21.92 -21.24 3.74
CA MET A 39 22.49 -22.57 3.50
C MET A 39 24.00 -22.60 3.69
N GLY A 40 24.74 -21.85 2.87
CA GLY A 40 26.21 -21.90 2.84
C GLY A 40 26.86 -21.10 3.97
N GLU A 41 28.18 -21.11 4.08
CA GLU A 41 28.89 -20.24 5.01
C GLU A 41 29.07 -18.82 4.46
N PRO A 42 28.92 -17.77 5.27
CA PRO A 42 29.02 -16.39 4.83
C PRO A 42 30.47 -16.11 4.43
N ARG A 43 30.66 -15.43 3.29
CA ARG A 43 32.01 -15.15 2.76
C ARG A 43 32.62 -13.86 3.33
N VAL A 44 31.83 -13.08 4.06
CA VAL A 44 32.23 -11.84 4.73
C VAL A 44 31.53 -11.74 6.08
N PRO A 45 32.14 -11.07 7.08
CA PRO A 45 31.51 -10.92 8.39
C PRO A 45 30.30 -9.98 8.32
N ALA A 46 29.25 -10.35 9.05
CA ALA A 46 28.06 -9.55 9.25
C ALA A 46 28.08 -8.88 10.62
N ASP A 47 27.60 -7.63 10.70
CA ASP A 47 27.40 -6.95 11.98
C ASP A 47 26.11 -7.48 12.67
N ILE A 48 25.14 -7.93 11.88
CA ILE A 48 23.96 -8.67 12.33
C ILE A 48 23.95 -10.03 11.61
N PRO A 49 24.30 -11.11 12.32
CA PRO A 49 24.41 -12.43 11.72
C PRO A 49 23.03 -13.03 11.44
N ARG A 50 22.97 -13.94 10.46
CA ARG A 50 21.75 -14.65 10.02
C ARG A 50 21.02 -15.38 11.13
N GLU A 51 21.70 -15.86 12.16
CA GLU A 51 21.09 -16.48 13.33
C GLU A 51 20.27 -15.45 14.13
N ALA A 52 20.76 -14.21 14.23
CA ALA A 52 20.00 -13.13 14.86
C ALA A 52 18.79 -12.72 14.01
N VAL A 53 18.93 -12.74 12.69
CA VAL A 53 17.82 -12.48 11.76
C VAL A 53 16.75 -13.57 11.88
N ALA A 54 17.13 -14.85 11.93
CA ALA A 54 16.19 -15.95 12.15
C ALA A 54 15.44 -15.81 13.48
N ARG A 55 16.17 -15.50 14.57
CA ARG A 55 15.55 -15.25 15.88
C ARG A 55 14.58 -14.08 15.89
N ALA A 56 14.88 -13.01 15.15
CA ALA A 56 13.96 -11.88 14.98
C ALA A 56 12.64 -12.29 14.27
N ALA A 57 12.64 -13.41 13.55
CA ALA A 57 11.44 -14.03 12.97
C ALA A 57 10.79 -15.09 13.88
N GLY A 58 11.33 -15.33 15.08
CA GLY A 58 10.82 -16.29 16.05
C GLY A 58 11.20 -17.75 15.79
N THR A 59 12.32 -18.02 15.11
CA THR A 59 12.83 -19.38 14.82
C THR A 59 14.35 -19.42 14.94
N GLU A 60 14.94 -20.62 14.99
CA GLU A 60 16.39 -20.80 14.87
C GLU A 60 16.80 -21.14 13.43
N LEU A 61 18.00 -20.70 13.02
CA LEU A 61 18.50 -20.97 11.67
C LEU A 61 18.63 -22.48 11.38
N SER A 62 18.96 -23.28 12.40
CA SER A 62 19.04 -24.73 12.30
C SER A 62 17.71 -25.38 11.92
N GLU A 63 16.58 -24.85 12.40
CA GLU A 63 15.24 -25.33 12.07
C GLU A 63 14.92 -25.08 10.60
N LEU A 64 15.25 -23.90 10.09
CA LEU A 64 15.07 -23.54 8.68
C LEU A 64 15.90 -24.45 7.75
N ARG A 65 17.14 -24.75 8.14
CA ARG A 65 18.02 -25.67 7.40
C ARG A 65 17.49 -27.10 7.42
N ALA A 66 17.02 -27.57 8.58
CA ALA A 66 16.48 -28.91 8.73
C ALA A 66 15.20 -29.14 7.91
N ALA A 67 14.34 -28.12 7.80
CA ALA A 67 13.12 -28.19 7.00
C ALA A 67 13.38 -28.32 5.48
N ALA A 68 14.55 -27.87 5.00
CA ALA A 68 14.97 -27.91 3.60
C ALA A 68 13.98 -27.28 2.59
N ASP A 69 13.02 -26.46 3.05
CA ASP A 69 12.10 -25.71 2.22
C ASP A 69 12.64 -24.30 1.97
N ARG A 70 13.20 -24.10 0.77
CA ARG A 70 13.76 -22.81 0.36
C ARG A 70 12.72 -21.69 0.38
N GLY A 71 11.48 -21.96 -0.01
CA GLY A 71 10.42 -20.94 -0.06
C GLY A 71 10.01 -20.47 1.32
N ALA A 72 9.79 -21.42 2.24
CA ALA A 72 9.47 -21.12 3.63
C ALA A 72 10.63 -20.41 4.34
N ALA A 73 11.87 -20.83 4.09
CA ALA A 73 13.06 -20.19 4.67
C ALA A 73 13.25 -18.76 4.16
N VAL A 74 13.10 -18.50 2.85
CA VAL A 74 13.10 -17.14 2.27
C VAL A 74 12.05 -16.27 2.94
N THR A 75 10.82 -16.76 3.08
CA THR A 75 9.71 -16.02 3.70
C THR A 75 10.00 -15.68 5.16
N THR A 76 10.62 -16.61 5.89
CA THR A 76 10.93 -16.43 7.31
C THR A 76 12.10 -15.48 7.52
N MET A 77 13.19 -15.62 6.76
CA MET A 77 14.31 -14.67 6.80
C MET A 77 13.89 -13.26 6.39
N ALA A 78 12.95 -13.14 5.46
CA ALA A 78 12.38 -11.84 5.08
C ALA A 78 11.65 -11.15 6.25
N ARG A 79 10.90 -11.90 7.08
CA ARG A 79 10.28 -11.37 8.31
C ARG A 79 11.33 -10.96 9.35
N GLY A 80 12.38 -11.75 9.49
CA GLY A 80 13.50 -11.43 10.39
C GLY A 80 14.24 -10.16 9.96
N ALA A 81 14.48 -10.00 8.66
CA ALA A 81 15.11 -8.82 8.09
C ALA A 81 14.24 -7.58 8.30
N GLU A 82 12.92 -7.70 8.10
CA GLU A 82 11.93 -6.65 8.37
C GLU A 82 12.00 -6.16 9.83
N ALA A 83 11.92 -7.08 10.80
CA ALA A 83 12.04 -6.75 12.22
C ALA A 83 13.40 -6.10 12.56
N THR A 84 14.47 -6.57 11.91
CA THR A 84 15.83 -6.02 12.09
C THR A 84 15.94 -4.58 11.59
N LEU A 85 15.43 -4.29 10.39
CA LEU A 85 15.48 -2.93 9.82
C LEU A 85 14.61 -1.96 10.61
N LEU A 86 13.42 -2.38 11.04
CA LEU A 86 12.54 -1.59 11.89
C LEU A 86 13.23 -1.21 13.21
N ARG A 87 13.92 -2.16 13.85
CA ARG A 87 14.69 -1.91 15.07
C ARG A 87 15.84 -0.92 14.82
N LEU A 88 16.64 -1.13 13.77
CA LEU A 88 17.75 -0.22 13.43
C LEU A 88 17.27 1.20 13.12
N HIS A 89 16.14 1.34 12.44
CA HIS A 89 15.52 2.63 12.18
C HIS A 89 15.04 3.30 13.47
N ALA A 90 14.37 2.56 14.36
CA ALA A 90 13.95 3.08 15.67
C ALA A 90 15.13 3.52 16.56
N GLU A 91 16.28 2.85 16.44
CA GLU A 91 17.54 3.21 17.11
C GLU A 91 18.28 4.40 16.47
N GLY A 92 17.78 4.95 15.34
CA GLY A 92 18.47 6.02 14.60
C GLY A 92 19.75 5.56 13.88
N ARG A 93 19.86 4.27 13.59
CA ARG A 93 21.04 3.62 12.99
C ARG A 93 20.84 3.19 11.54
N LEU A 94 19.80 3.71 10.88
CA LEU A 94 19.46 3.41 9.48
C LEU A 94 19.03 4.70 8.78
N ASP A 95 19.90 5.22 7.91
CA ASP A 95 19.60 6.39 7.06
C ASP A 95 19.28 5.98 5.62
N ALA A 96 19.73 4.79 5.19
CA ALA A 96 19.33 4.17 3.94
C ALA A 96 19.50 2.65 3.98
N VAL A 97 18.79 1.95 3.10
CA VAL A 97 18.99 0.51 2.83
C VAL A 97 19.46 0.34 1.39
N LEU A 98 20.53 -0.44 1.20
CA LEU A 98 20.96 -0.92 -0.10
C LEU A 98 20.99 -2.45 -0.09
N ALA A 99 20.34 -3.07 -1.06
CA ALA A 99 20.39 -4.52 -1.24
C ALA A 99 20.60 -4.88 -2.70
N ILE A 100 21.24 -6.02 -2.93
CA ILE A 100 21.47 -6.60 -4.24
C ILE A 100 21.04 -8.08 -4.24
N GLY A 101 20.42 -8.55 -5.33
CA GLY A 101 20.04 -9.95 -5.41
C GLY A 101 19.31 -10.36 -6.68
N GLY A 102 19.24 -11.67 -6.90
CA GLY A 102 18.27 -12.27 -7.83
C GLY A 102 16.87 -12.31 -7.21
N SER A 103 15.97 -13.15 -7.75
CA SER A 103 14.58 -13.22 -7.28
C SER A 103 14.45 -13.41 -5.76
N GLY A 104 15.13 -14.40 -5.18
CA GLY A 104 15.05 -14.70 -3.74
C GLY A 104 15.61 -13.58 -2.86
N GLY A 105 16.79 -13.04 -3.16
CA GLY A 105 17.37 -11.92 -2.41
C GLY A 105 16.53 -10.64 -2.52
N THR A 106 15.96 -10.39 -3.70
CA THR A 106 15.02 -9.28 -3.93
C THR A 106 13.77 -9.46 -3.06
N SER A 107 13.18 -10.65 -3.02
CA SER A 107 12.00 -10.93 -2.17
C SER A 107 12.28 -10.70 -0.68
N ILE A 108 13.45 -11.10 -0.18
CA ILE A 108 13.84 -10.89 1.23
C ILE A 108 13.99 -9.40 1.52
N ALA A 109 14.87 -8.73 0.77
CA ALA A 109 15.23 -7.35 1.05
C ALA A 109 14.05 -6.41 0.85
N THR A 110 13.28 -6.57 -0.23
CA THR A 110 12.16 -5.67 -0.51
C THR A 110 10.99 -5.86 0.45
N ARG A 111 10.76 -7.06 0.99
CA ARG A 111 9.84 -7.23 2.11
C ARG A 111 10.28 -6.38 3.31
N ALA A 112 11.55 -6.46 3.69
CA ALA A 112 12.08 -5.70 4.81
C ALA A 112 12.02 -4.18 4.56
N MET A 113 12.35 -3.74 3.35
CA MET A 113 12.26 -2.34 2.91
C MET A 113 10.82 -1.81 3.00
N ARG A 114 9.81 -2.58 2.60
CA ARG A 114 8.40 -2.16 2.69
C ARG A 114 7.92 -1.92 4.12
N GLY A 115 8.53 -2.55 5.11
CA GLY A 115 8.23 -2.30 6.52
C GLY A 115 8.69 -0.92 7.00
N LEU A 116 9.70 -0.33 6.37
CA LEU A 116 10.21 0.98 6.75
C LEU A 116 9.26 2.12 6.34
N PRO A 117 9.22 3.24 7.11
CA PRO A 117 8.42 4.40 6.74
C PRO A 117 8.70 4.93 5.33
N LEU A 118 7.68 5.51 4.68
CA LEU A 118 7.88 6.22 3.41
C LEU A 118 8.87 7.37 3.59
N GLY A 119 9.64 7.64 2.55
CA GLY A 119 10.68 8.66 2.53
C GLY A 119 12.01 8.21 3.14
N VAL A 120 12.09 7.07 3.86
CA VAL A 120 13.38 6.45 4.19
C VAL A 120 13.99 5.89 2.90
N PRO A 121 15.24 6.24 2.51
CA PRO A 121 15.85 5.76 1.29
C PRO A 121 15.99 4.23 1.23
N LYS A 122 15.47 3.62 0.16
CA LYS A 122 15.49 2.16 -0.06
C LYS A 122 15.86 1.88 -1.52
N LEU A 123 17.02 1.28 -1.74
CA LEU A 123 17.52 0.95 -3.07
C LEU A 123 17.76 -0.54 -3.22
N MET A 124 17.13 -1.14 -4.23
CA MET A 124 17.24 -2.55 -4.56
C MET A 124 17.84 -2.72 -5.96
N VAL A 125 19.05 -3.28 -6.05
CA VAL A 125 19.64 -3.69 -7.34
C VAL A 125 19.25 -5.14 -7.63
N SER A 126 18.40 -5.35 -8.63
CA SER A 126 17.78 -6.65 -8.89
C SER A 126 17.89 -7.08 -10.34
N SER A 127 18.12 -8.37 -10.57
CA SER A 127 17.95 -8.98 -11.91
C SER A 127 16.48 -9.07 -12.33
N MET A 128 15.54 -8.84 -11.41
CA MET A 128 14.10 -8.81 -11.68
C MET A 128 13.56 -7.40 -11.97
N ALA A 129 14.41 -6.36 -11.92
CA ALA A 129 13.92 -4.98 -12.02
C ALA A 129 13.38 -4.61 -13.42
N SER A 130 13.81 -5.31 -14.47
CA SER A 130 13.30 -5.15 -15.85
C SER A 130 12.13 -6.11 -16.11
N GLY A 131 11.13 -6.11 -15.22
CA GLY A 131 9.95 -6.98 -15.28
C GLY A 131 8.81 -6.45 -14.41
N ASP A 132 7.87 -7.31 -14.01
CA ASP A 132 6.85 -6.94 -13.03
C ASP A 132 7.47 -6.82 -11.64
N VAL A 133 7.59 -5.58 -11.17
CA VAL A 133 8.14 -5.26 -9.86
C VAL A 133 7.08 -4.93 -8.81
N ALA A 134 5.78 -5.00 -9.15
CA ALA A 134 4.71 -4.70 -8.21
C ALA A 134 4.78 -5.57 -6.92
N PRO A 135 5.09 -6.88 -6.99
CA PRO A 135 5.25 -7.71 -5.79
C PRO A 135 6.47 -7.36 -4.93
N TYR A 136 7.43 -6.59 -5.45
CA TYR A 136 8.64 -6.15 -4.75
C TYR A 136 8.47 -4.74 -4.15
N VAL A 137 7.91 -3.80 -4.91
CA VAL A 137 7.72 -2.41 -4.45
C VAL A 137 6.51 -2.29 -3.51
N GLY A 138 5.40 -2.97 -3.82
CA GLY A 138 4.15 -2.86 -3.06
C GLY A 138 3.62 -1.42 -3.03
N SER A 139 3.28 -0.93 -1.84
CA SER A 139 2.86 0.45 -1.57
C SER A 139 3.98 1.35 -1.02
N SER A 140 5.25 0.91 -1.13
CA SER A 140 6.42 1.65 -0.63
C SER A 140 7.11 2.44 -1.74
N ASP A 141 8.03 3.31 -1.38
CA ASP A 141 8.85 4.15 -2.25
C ASP A 141 10.24 3.52 -2.53
N ILE A 142 10.26 2.22 -2.82
CA ILE A 142 11.49 1.47 -3.14
C ILE A 142 11.98 1.83 -4.54
N ALA A 143 13.23 2.28 -4.65
CA ALA A 143 13.91 2.46 -5.92
C ALA A 143 14.46 1.12 -6.41
N MET A 144 14.02 0.68 -7.60
CA MET A 144 14.52 -0.53 -8.26
C MET A 144 15.57 -0.15 -9.30
N MET A 145 16.76 -0.76 -9.23
CA MET A 145 17.82 -0.63 -10.22
C MET A 145 18.07 -1.98 -10.89
N TYR A 146 18.10 -2.02 -12.22
CA TYR A 146 18.38 -3.26 -12.94
C TYR A 146 19.86 -3.62 -12.87
N SER A 147 20.17 -4.87 -12.51
CA SER A 147 21.56 -5.34 -12.41
C SER A 147 22.25 -5.54 -13.75
N VAL A 148 21.49 -5.52 -14.86
CA VAL A 148 21.93 -5.77 -16.26
C VAL A 148 22.35 -7.21 -16.52
N VAL A 149 23.21 -7.76 -15.67
CA VAL A 149 23.65 -9.16 -15.68
C VAL A 149 23.30 -9.82 -14.35
N ASP A 150 23.39 -11.15 -14.28
CA ASP A 150 23.22 -11.84 -13.00
C ASP A 150 24.30 -11.41 -11.99
N ILE A 151 23.93 -11.42 -10.72
CA ILE A 151 24.81 -11.04 -9.61
C ILE A 151 25.55 -12.29 -9.15
N ALA A 152 26.66 -12.54 -9.83
CA ALA A 152 27.58 -13.65 -9.61
C ALA A 152 29.03 -13.14 -9.75
N GLY A 153 29.51 -12.50 -8.69
CA GLY A 153 30.80 -11.83 -8.64
C GLY A 153 30.80 -10.41 -9.22
N ILE A 154 31.96 -9.76 -9.11
CA ILE A 154 32.21 -8.42 -9.63
C ILE A 154 32.95 -8.54 -10.96
N ASN A 155 32.37 -8.01 -12.03
CA ASN A 155 32.94 -8.05 -13.38
C ASN A 155 32.85 -6.66 -14.04
N SER A 156 33.39 -6.53 -15.25
CA SER A 156 33.43 -5.26 -16.00
C SER A 156 32.06 -4.65 -16.30
N ILE A 157 30.99 -5.44 -16.25
CA ILE A 157 29.60 -4.99 -16.44
C ILE A 157 28.93 -4.68 -15.10
N SER A 158 29.05 -5.57 -14.11
CA SER A 158 28.38 -5.38 -12.80
C SER A 158 29.06 -4.30 -11.95
N ALA A 159 30.39 -4.14 -12.03
CA ALA A 159 31.13 -3.17 -11.24
C ALA A 159 30.66 -1.72 -11.43
N PRO A 160 30.50 -1.17 -12.64
CA PRO A 160 29.99 0.20 -12.82
C PRO A 160 28.52 0.35 -12.38
N VAL A 161 27.68 -0.67 -12.60
CA VAL A 161 26.27 -0.64 -12.17
C VAL A 161 26.18 -0.58 -10.63
N LEU A 162 26.91 -1.46 -9.95
CA LEU A 162 26.96 -1.49 -8.49
C LEU A 162 27.64 -0.23 -7.92
N ALA A 163 28.58 0.38 -8.64
CA ALA A 163 29.16 1.68 -8.25
C ALA A 163 28.09 2.77 -8.20
N ASN A 164 27.26 2.87 -9.24
CA ASN A 164 26.18 3.85 -9.29
C ASN A 164 25.19 3.62 -8.14
N ALA A 165 24.88 2.37 -7.82
CA ALA A 165 24.03 2.04 -6.68
C ALA A 165 24.63 2.48 -5.34
N VAL A 166 25.93 2.30 -5.14
CA VAL A 166 26.65 2.78 -3.95
C VAL A 166 26.54 4.30 -3.81
N GLU A 167 26.88 5.04 -4.87
CA GLU A 167 26.85 6.50 -4.83
C GLU A 167 25.42 7.03 -4.63
N ALA A 168 24.43 6.41 -5.29
CA ALA A 168 23.02 6.75 -5.09
C ALA A 168 22.58 6.51 -3.65
N ALA A 169 22.86 5.33 -3.08
CA ALA A 169 22.51 5.01 -1.69
C ALA A 169 23.18 5.96 -0.69
N ALA A 170 24.48 6.22 -0.85
CA ALA A 170 25.23 7.13 0.01
C ALA A 170 24.72 8.58 -0.10
N GLY A 171 24.43 9.05 -1.31
CA GLY A 171 23.86 10.38 -1.55
C GLY A 171 22.50 10.56 -0.89
N MET A 172 21.60 9.58 -1.08
CA MET A 172 20.28 9.59 -0.44
C MET A 172 20.40 9.53 1.09
N ALA A 173 21.28 8.69 1.64
CA ALA A 173 21.49 8.57 3.08
C ALA A 173 21.98 9.88 3.71
N LYS A 174 22.98 10.52 3.10
CA LYS A 174 23.53 11.80 3.58
C LYS A 174 22.49 12.91 3.51
N ALA A 175 21.74 13.00 2.41
CA ALA A 175 20.68 13.99 2.26
C ALA A 175 19.55 13.76 3.27
N PHE A 176 19.16 12.50 3.49
CA PHE A 176 18.17 12.10 4.49
C PHE A 176 18.60 12.47 5.91
N GLN A 177 19.85 12.17 6.27
CA GLN A 177 20.41 12.47 7.59
C GLN A 177 20.51 13.98 7.83
N ARG A 178 21.00 14.76 6.85
CA ARG A 178 21.04 16.23 6.93
C ARG A 178 19.65 16.83 7.10
N ALA A 179 18.69 16.43 6.27
CA ALA A 179 17.33 16.96 6.34
C ALA A 179 16.63 16.62 7.68
N SER A 180 17.00 15.51 8.30
CA SER A 180 16.54 15.11 9.63
C SER A 180 17.14 15.98 10.74
N LEU A 181 18.42 16.35 10.63
CA LEU A 181 19.10 17.25 11.56
C LEU A 181 18.61 18.70 11.44
N ASP A 182 18.48 19.20 10.22
CA ASP A 182 18.09 20.60 9.92
C ASP A 182 16.58 20.83 10.12
N ARG A 183 15.83 19.81 10.54
CA ARG A 183 14.35 19.81 10.64
C ARG A 183 13.64 20.28 9.36
N GLN A 184 14.33 20.22 8.23
CA GLN A 184 13.78 20.53 6.91
C GLN A 184 12.85 19.42 6.42
N ARG A 185 13.01 18.21 6.98
CA ARG A 185 12.00 17.16 6.86
C ARG A 185 10.92 17.33 7.94
N PRO A 186 9.64 17.17 7.58
CA PRO A 186 8.58 16.99 8.56
C PRO A 186 8.98 15.84 9.50
N ALA A 187 8.86 16.04 10.82
CA ALA A 187 9.24 15.03 11.82
C ALA A 187 8.53 13.68 11.63
N ARG A 188 7.39 13.69 10.92
CA ARG A 188 6.61 12.53 10.49
C ARG A 188 6.04 12.79 9.11
N LEU A 189 5.80 11.73 8.33
CA LEU A 189 4.99 11.84 7.10
C LEU A 189 3.67 12.54 7.43
N GLY A 190 3.32 13.54 6.63
CA GLY A 190 2.11 14.32 6.84
C GLY A 190 2.16 15.37 7.95
N ALA A 191 3.33 15.66 8.54
CA ALA A 191 3.49 16.77 9.48
C ALA A 191 3.56 18.16 8.79
N GLY A 192 2.70 18.37 7.79
CA GLY A 192 2.44 19.68 7.20
C GLY A 192 1.62 20.57 8.15
N SER A 193 1.41 21.82 7.77
CA SER A 193 0.60 22.77 8.57
C SER A 193 -0.90 22.45 8.56
N ARG A 194 -1.37 21.68 7.57
CA ARG A 194 -2.76 21.29 7.42
C ARG A 194 -2.97 19.82 7.78
N PRO A 195 -4.06 19.46 8.50
CA PRO A 195 -4.37 18.08 8.77
C PRO A 195 -4.69 17.34 7.47
N LEU A 196 -4.17 16.12 7.32
CA LEU A 196 -4.37 15.32 6.12
C LEU A 196 -5.71 14.58 6.12
N ILE A 197 -6.37 14.55 4.95
CA ILE A 197 -7.50 13.68 4.66
C ILE A 197 -7.13 12.76 3.50
N ALA A 198 -7.45 11.48 3.62
CA ALA A 198 -7.43 10.58 2.48
C ALA A 198 -8.78 10.59 1.76
N ALA A 199 -8.80 10.61 0.43
CA ALA A 199 -10.01 10.44 -0.36
C ALA A 199 -9.82 9.36 -1.44
N SER A 200 -10.73 8.40 -1.56
CA SER A 200 -10.71 7.39 -2.61
C SER A 200 -11.42 7.89 -3.88
N MET A 201 -10.93 7.57 -5.08
CA MET A 201 -11.52 8.04 -6.33
C MET A 201 -11.34 7.05 -7.49
N ALA A 202 -12.35 6.93 -8.35
CA ALA A 202 -12.24 6.43 -9.72
C ALA A 202 -12.82 7.47 -10.70
N GLY A 203 -12.45 7.38 -11.98
CA GLY A 203 -12.97 8.27 -13.03
C GLY A 203 -14.50 8.38 -13.07
N VAL A 204 -15.20 7.31 -12.68
CA VAL A 204 -16.67 7.23 -12.64
C VAL A 204 -17.30 7.89 -11.40
N THR A 205 -16.49 8.38 -10.46
CA THR A 205 -16.89 9.04 -9.20
C THR A 205 -16.22 10.42 -9.03
N THR A 206 -15.46 10.89 -10.02
CA THR A 206 -14.59 12.06 -9.90
C THR A 206 -15.32 13.33 -9.49
N ILE A 207 -16.48 13.62 -10.07
CA ILE A 207 -17.20 14.89 -9.83
C ILE A 207 -17.59 15.01 -8.35
N GLY A 208 -18.15 13.96 -7.76
CA GLY A 208 -18.55 13.97 -6.34
C GLY A 208 -17.34 14.02 -5.40
N VAL A 209 -16.29 13.28 -5.72
CA VAL A 209 -15.05 13.28 -4.91
C VAL A 209 -14.33 14.63 -5.00
N ASP A 210 -14.29 15.27 -6.16
CA ASP A 210 -13.66 16.58 -6.32
C ASP A 210 -14.44 17.67 -5.58
N ALA A 211 -15.77 17.66 -5.63
CA ALA A 211 -16.59 18.57 -4.84
C ALA A 211 -16.29 18.44 -3.33
N ALA A 212 -16.12 17.20 -2.84
CA ALA A 212 -15.74 16.96 -1.45
C ALA A 212 -14.30 17.43 -1.14
N ARG A 213 -13.36 17.17 -2.05
CA ARG A 213 -11.95 17.57 -1.95
C ARG A 213 -11.81 19.09 -1.85
N GLU A 214 -12.50 19.81 -2.72
CA GLU A 214 -12.51 21.29 -2.76
C GLU A 214 -13.07 21.84 -1.46
N HIS A 215 -14.21 21.32 -1.01
CA HIS A 215 -14.85 21.73 0.25
C HIS A 215 -13.97 21.48 1.48
N LEU A 216 -13.33 20.31 1.57
CA LEU A 216 -12.37 20.02 2.64
C LEU A 216 -11.14 20.94 2.57
N THR A 217 -10.70 21.32 1.38
CA THR A 217 -9.59 22.27 1.20
C THR A 217 -9.98 23.66 1.72
N GLU A 218 -11.20 24.13 1.42
CA GLU A 218 -11.78 25.37 1.96
C GLU A 218 -11.86 25.34 3.49
N LEU A 219 -12.15 24.18 4.08
CA LEU A 219 -12.16 23.94 5.53
C LEU A 219 -10.76 23.79 6.17
N GLY A 220 -9.68 23.97 5.40
CA GLY A 220 -8.30 24.02 5.91
C GLY A 220 -7.58 22.67 5.96
N TYR A 221 -8.11 21.64 5.31
CA TYR A 221 -7.43 20.34 5.18
C TYR A 221 -6.50 20.29 3.97
N GLU A 222 -5.59 19.33 3.98
CA GLU A 222 -4.87 18.87 2.80
C GLU A 222 -5.39 17.50 2.42
N VAL A 223 -5.90 17.35 1.20
CA VAL A 223 -6.59 16.14 0.76
C VAL A 223 -5.72 15.36 -0.23
N LEU A 224 -5.38 14.12 0.11
CA LEU A 224 -4.66 13.19 -0.73
C LEU A 224 -5.66 12.26 -1.43
N VAL A 225 -5.75 12.34 -2.76
CA VAL A 225 -6.65 11.51 -3.55
C VAL A 225 -5.94 10.23 -3.99
N PHE A 226 -6.53 9.08 -3.67
CA PHE A 226 -6.04 7.76 -4.03
C PHE A 226 -6.92 7.17 -5.14
N HIS A 227 -6.33 6.93 -6.31
CA HIS A 227 -7.02 6.26 -7.38
C HIS A 227 -7.23 4.78 -7.04
N VAL A 228 -8.47 4.29 -7.08
CA VAL A 228 -8.82 2.92 -6.68
C VAL A 228 -8.49 1.89 -7.77
N SER A 229 -7.20 1.69 -7.99
CA SER A 229 -6.60 0.73 -8.93
C SER A 229 -5.94 -0.46 -8.23
N GLY A 230 -6.40 -0.81 -7.04
CA GLY A 230 -5.83 -1.85 -6.17
C GLY A 230 -4.61 -1.33 -5.39
N THR A 231 -3.63 -0.77 -6.09
CA THR A 231 -2.46 -0.12 -5.46
C THR A 231 -2.87 1.09 -4.63
N GLY A 232 -3.75 1.97 -5.14
CA GLY A 232 -4.18 3.16 -4.42
C GLY A 232 -4.93 2.82 -3.13
N GLY A 233 -5.84 1.85 -3.15
CA GLY A 233 -6.49 1.34 -1.94
C GLY A 233 -5.50 0.78 -0.94
N ARG A 234 -4.55 -0.06 -1.36
CA ARG A 234 -3.50 -0.59 -0.46
C ARG A 234 -2.66 0.51 0.18
N THR A 235 -2.29 1.54 -0.59
CA THR A 235 -1.54 2.68 -0.08
C THR A 235 -2.39 3.49 0.91
N LEU A 236 -3.67 3.71 0.63
CA LEU A 236 -4.61 4.36 1.56
C LEU A 236 -4.66 3.58 2.88
N GLU A 237 -4.88 2.26 2.85
CA GLU A 237 -4.93 1.44 4.06
C GLU A 237 -3.60 1.48 4.84
N THR A 238 -2.47 1.41 4.14
CA THR A 238 -1.14 1.46 4.76
C THR A 238 -0.93 2.78 5.50
N LEU A 239 -1.25 3.90 4.85
CA LEU A 239 -1.08 5.22 5.45
C LEU A 239 -2.09 5.49 6.58
N ALA A 240 -3.33 5.02 6.44
CA ALA A 240 -4.31 5.08 7.52
C ALA A 240 -3.87 4.26 8.74
N GLY A 241 -3.31 3.06 8.54
CA GLY A 241 -2.77 2.25 9.62
C GLY A 241 -1.57 2.88 10.33
N GLN A 242 -0.85 3.80 9.67
CA GLN A 242 0.23 4.60 10.26
C GLN A 242 -0.28 5.83 11.02
N GLY A 243 -1.59 6.08 11.06
CA GLY A 243 -2.19 7.18 11.82
C GLY A 243 -1.89 8.57 11.26
N ILE A 244 -1.54 8.70 9.98
CA ILE A 244 -1.15 10.00 9.40
C ILE A 244 -2.35 10.91 9.07
N PHE A 245 -3.55 10.33 8.93
CA PHE A 245 -4.74 11.05 8.51
C PHE A 245 -5.56 11.53 9.73
N ALA A 246 -6.02 12.77 9.65
CA ALA A 246 -7.04 13.29 10.57
C ALA A 246 -8.41 12.67 10.30
N GLY A 247 -8.67 12.24 9.06
CA GLY A 247 -9.90 11.57 8.66
C GLY A 247 -9.77 10.91 7.29
N VAL A 248 -10.70 9.99 6.99
CA VAL A 248 -10.75 9.26 5.71
C VAL A 248 -12.12 9.45 5.05
N LEU A 249 -12.12 9.90 3.80
CA LEU A 249 -13.29 10.07 2.95
C LEU A 249 -13.30 9.01 1.84
N ASP A 250 -13.84 7.84 2.17
CA ASP A 250 -13.76 6.65 1.33
C ASP A 250 -15.03 6.47 0.47
N LEU A 251 -15.19 7.32 -0.54
CA LEU A 251 -16.40 7.35 -1.36
C LEU A 251 -16.47 6.28 -2.45
N THR A 252 -15.35 5.66 -2.81
CA THR A 252 -15.23 4.77 -3.97
C THR A 252 -14.60 3.44 -3.55
N LEU A 253 -15.38 2.36 -3.64
CA LEU A 253 -15.02 1.05 -3.08
C LEU A 253 -14.91 -0.07 -4.13
N SER A 254 -14.76 0.26 -5.43
CA SER A 254 -14.73 -0.74 -6.50
C SER A 254 -13.69 -1.86 -6.32
N GLU A 255 -12.61 -1.60 -5.56
CA GLU A 255 -11.60 -2.61 -5.23
C GLU A 255 -12.17 -3.80 -4.43
N LEU A 256 -13.28 -3.60 -3.69
CA LEU A 256 -14.01 -4.69 -3.02
C LEU A 256 -14.81 -5.55 -4.01
N ALA A 257 -15.34 -4.94 -5.08
CA ALA A 257 -16.01 -5.66 -6.16
C ALA A 257 -15.00 -6.50 -6.94
N ASP A 258 -13.81 -5.95 -7.20
CA ASP A 258 -12.70 -6.69 -7.79
C ASP A 258 -12.25 -7.86 -6.92
N ASP A 259 -12.11 -7.67 -5.61
CA ASP A 259 -11.77 -8.75 -4.68
C ASP A 259 -12.81 -9.88 -4.69
N LEU A 260 -14.10 -9.54 -4.60
CA LEU A 260 -15.20 -10.53 -4.58
C LEU A 260 -15.28 -11.30 -5.91
N CYS A 261 -15.22 -10.58 -7.03
CA CYS A 261 -15.54 -11.13 -8.34
C CYS A 261 -14.28 -11.57 -9.12
N GLY A 262 -13.09 -11.45 -8.54
CA GLY A 262 -11.81 -11.81 -9.17
C GLY A 262 -11.39 -10.85 -10.29
N GLY A 263 -11.66 -9.56 -10.11
CA GLY A 263 -11.15 -8.48 -10.95
C GLY A 263 -9.66 -8.22 -10.70
N ILE A 264 -9.04 -7.45 -11.60
CA ILE A 264 -7.57 -7.27 -11.62
C ILE A 264 -7.09 -6.12 -10.73
N LEU A 265 -7.95 -5.18 -10.33
CA LEU A 265 -7.59 -4.02 -9.52
C LEU A 265 -8.05 -4.19 -8.07
N THR A 266 -7.93 -5.38 -7.49
CA THR A 266 -8.20 -5.61 -6.06
C THR A 266 -7.15 -4.93 -5.18
N ALA A 267 -7.59 -4.36 -4.06
CA ALA A 267 -6.73 -3.89 -2.96
C ALA A 267 -6.48 -4.95 -1.89
N GLY A 268 -7.02 -6.17 -2.07
CA GLY A 268 -6.90 -7.28 -1.15
C GLY A 268 -7.92 -7.25 0.00
N PRO A 269 -7.89 -8.27 0.87
CA PRO A 269 -8.93 -8.52 1.87
C PRO A 269 -8.99 -7.46 2.97
N ASP A 270 -7.92 -6.69 3.19
CA ASP A 270 -7.86 -5.65 4.22
C ASP A 270 -8.49 -4.32 3.80
N ARG A 271 -8.89 -4.13 2.54
CA ARG A 271 -9.50 -2.90 2.05
C ARG A 271 -10.69 -2.48 2.92
N LEU A 272 -10.82 -1.18 3.23
CA LEU A 272 -11.80 -0.56 4.12
C LEU A 272 -11.69 -1.03 5.59
N SER A 273 -10.48 -1.22 6.13
CA SER A 273 -10.34 -1.74 7.50
C SER A 273 -9.34 -0.96 8.36
N ALA A 274 -8.32 -0.34 7.79
CA ALA A 274 -7.25 0.31 8.54
C ALA A 274 -7.73 1.56 9.28
N ALA A 275 -8.50 2.45 8.62
CA ALA A 275 -9.00 3.68 9.24
C ALA A 275 -9.88 3.37 10.47
N GLY A 276 -10.84 2.46 10.30
CA GLY A 276 -11.72 2.00 11.38
C GLY A 276 -10.95 1.34 12.52
N ARG A 277 -9.96 0.49 12.24
CA ARG A 277 -9.11 -0.15 13.27
C ARG A 277 -8.25 0.86 14.03
N ALA A 278 -7.73 1.88 13.33
CA ALA A 278 -6.89 2.93 13.91
C ALA A 278 -7.70 4.01 14.67
N GLY A 279 -9.04 3.89 14.73
CA GLY A 279 -9.88 4.88 15.40
C GLY A 279 -10.04 6.20 14.64
N ILE A 280 -9.61 6.25 13.37
CA ILE A 280 -9.65 7.47 12.56
C ILE A 280 -11.10 7.76 12.13
N PRO A 281 -11.60 9.00 12.28
CA PRO A 281 -12.90 9.39 11.74
C PRO A 281 -13.01 9.05 10.24
N GLN A 282 -14.05 8.32 9.86
CA GLN A 282 -14.25 7.90 8.47
C GLN A 282 -15.67 8.13 7.97
N VAL A 283 -15.78 8.69 6.76
CA VAL A 283 -17.02 8.79 5.99
C VAL A 283 -16.86 7.91 4.76
N VAL A 284 -17.81 7.00 4.56
CA VAL A 284 -17.75 5.97 3.52
C VAL A 284 -18.96 6.09 2.60
N SER A 285 -18.78 5.85 1.31
CA SER A 285 -19.88 5.67 0.34
C SER A 285 -19.70 4.37 -0.44
N LEU A 286 -20.59 4.12 -1.39
CA LEU A 286 -20.72 2.86 -2.13
C LEU A 286 -20.30 3.00 -3.59
N GLY A 287 -19.48 4.02 -3.88
CA GLY A 287 -19.10 4.40 -5.23
C GLY A 287 -18.43 3.28 -5.99
N ALA A 288 -18.83 3.13 -7.25
CA ALA A 288 -18.31 2.15 -8.19
C ALA A 288 -18.42 0.68 -7.75
N LEU A 289 -19.25 0.34 -6.75
CA LEU A 289 -19.58 -1.06 -6.42
C LEU A 289 -20.51 -1.73 -7.44
N ASP A 290 -20.99 -0.96 -8.41
CA ASP A 290 -21.75 -1.41 -9.58
C ASP A 290 -20.85 -2.01 -10.68
N MET A 291 -19.53 -2.05 -10.51
CA MET A 291 -18.62 -2.58 -11.54
C MET A 291 -17.45 -3.40 -10.99
N VAL A 292 -16.97 -4.32 -11.82
CA VAL A 292 -15.73 -5.10 -11.61
C VAL A 292 -14.81 -4.87 -12.80
N LYS A 293 -13.52 -4.61 -12.56
CA LYS A 293 -12.52 -4.29 -13.58
C LYS A 293 -11.70 -5.51 -13.95
N PHE A 294 -11.55 -5.72 -15.26
CA PHE A 294 -10.71 -6.73 -15.87
C PHE A 294 -9.73 -6.09 -16.85
N GLY A 295 -8.81 -6.91 -17.37
CA GLY A 295 -7.87 -6.49 -18.40
C GLY A 295 -8.53 -6.30 -19.77
N PRO A 296 -7.72 -6.31 -20.85
CA PRO A 296 -8.21 -6.27 -22.22
C PRO A 296 -9.30 -7.32 -22.48
N LEU A 297 -10.21 -7.04 -23.41
CA LEU A 297 -11.36 -7.90 -23.71
C LEU A 297 -10.96 -9.34 -24.04
N GLU A 298 -9.82 -9.51 -24.68
CA GLU A 298 -9.25 -10.79 -25.09
C GLU A 298 -8.85 -11.65 -23.89
N THR A 299 -8.47 -11.01 -22.78
CA THR A 299 -8.06 -11.64 -21.52
C THR A 299 -9.23 -11.88 -20.56
N LEU A 300 -10.44 -11.45 -20.92
CA LEU A 300 -11.61 -11.56 -20.05
C LEU A 300 -11.93 -13.04 -19.77
N PRO A 301 -12.06 -13.46 -18.49
CA PRO A 301 -12.40 -14.83 -18.15
C PRO A 301 -13.74 -15.25 -18.74
N GLU A 302 -13.87 -16.51 -19.16
CA GLU A 302 -15.09 -17.03 -19.82
C GLU A 302 -16.37 -16.75 -19.01
N ARG A 303 -16.30 -16.94 -17.68
CA ARG A 303 -17.40 -16.63 -16.73
C ARG A 303 -17.87 -15.17 -16.75
N ALA A 304 -17.05 -14.24 -17.23
CA ALA A 304 -17.36 -12.82 -17.30
C ALA A 304 -17.80 -12.35 -18.69
N ARG A 305 -17.52 -13.13 -19.76
CA ARG A 305 -17.81 -12.74 -21.16
C ARG A 305 -19.29 -12.56 -21.47
N TYR A 306 -20.15 -13.33 -20.80
CA TYR A 306 -21.60 -13.31 -21.02
C TYR A 306 -22.35 -12.34 -20.09
N ARG A 307 -21.60 -11.52 -19.34
CA ARG A 307 -22.17 -10.49 -18.47
C ARG A 307 -22.37 -9.19 -19.23
N ARG A 308 -22.89 -8.15 -18.55
CA ARG A 308 -22.98 -6.79 -19.13
C ARG A 308 -21.59 -6.16 -19.20
N VAL A 309 -20.81 -6.57 -20.20
CA VAL A 309 -19.44 -6.09 -20.45
C VAL A 309 -19.49 -4.69 -21.08
N HIS A 310 -18.62 -3.80 -20.63
CA HIS A 310 -18.35 -2.52 -21.25
C HIS A 310 -16.84 -2.36 -21.43
N VAL A 311 -16.40 -2.10 -22.65
CA VAL A 311 -14.98 -1.83 -22.96
C VAL A 311 -14.72 -0.37 -22.62
N HIS A 312 -14.01 -0.12 -21.52
CA HIS A 312 -13.68 1.23 -21.10
C HIS A 312 -12.56 1.83 -21.97
N ASN A 313 -11.53 1.03 -22.22
CA ASN A 313 -10.43 1.34 -23.14
C ASN A 313 -9.76 0.03 -23.60
N PRO A 314 -8.77 0.06 -24.52
CA PRO A 314 -8.11 -1.16 -25.01
C PRO A 314 -7.45 -2.03 -23.93
N SER A 315 -7.13 -1.46 -22.77
CA SER A 315 -6.47 -2.16 -21.65
C SER A 315 -7.43 -2.60 -20.55
N ILE A 316 -8.63 -2.04 -20.47
CA ILE A 316 -9.57 -2.23 -19.36
C ILE A 316 -10.97 -2.49 -19.87
N THR A 317 -11.54 -3.60 -19.40
CA THR A 317 -12.96 -3.90 -19.51
C THR A 317 -13.59 -3.86 -18.12
N VAL A 318 -14.88 -3.51 -18.08
CA VAL A 318 -15.67 -3.57 -16.86
C VAL A 318 -16.90 -4.43 -17.08
N ILE A 319 -17.37 -5.07 -16.01
CA ILE A 319 -18.65 -5.78 -16.00
C ILE A 319 -19.54 -5.21 -14.90
N ARG A 320 -20.86 -5.20 -15.13
CA ARG A 320 -21.85 -4.85 -14.10
C ARG A 320 -21.92 -5.93 -13.04
N THR A 321 -21.78 -5.59 -11.75
CA THR A 321 -22.10 -6.51 -10.63
C THR A 321 -23.59 -6.88 -10.63
N THR A 322 -23.89 -8.13 -10.25
CA THR A 322 -25.26 -8.67 -10.15
C THR A 322 -25.91 -8.30 -8.81
N PRO A 323 -27.25 -8.42 -8.67
CA PRO A 323 -27.92 -8.23 -7.38
C PRO A 323 -27.36 -9.10 -6.24
N ALA A 324 -26.97 -10.35 -6.52
CA ALA A 324 -26.39 -11.26 -5.53
C ALA A 324 -25.00 -10.79 -5.07
N GLU A 325 -24.15 -10.36 -6.01
CA GLU A 325 -22.83 -9.79 -5.69
C GLU A 325 -22.97 -8.45 -4.97
N CYS A 326 -23.91 -7.59 -5.37
CA CYS A 326 -24.23 -6.35 -4.67
C CYS A 326 -24.65 -6.60 -3.21
N ALA A 327 -25.52 -7.59 -2.96
CA ALA A 327 -25.89 -7.96 -1.60
C ALA A 327 -24.68 -8.46 -0.79
N GLU A 328 -23.79 -9.23 -1.42
CA GLU A 328 -22.57 -9.69 -0.77
C GLU A 328 -21.58 -8.55 -0.48
N LEU A 329 -21.42 -7.59 -1.41
CA LEU A 329 -20.63 -6.38 -1.20
C LEU A 329 -21.19 -5.57 -0.03
N GLY A 330 -22.51 -5.43 0.06
CA GLY A 330 -23.18 -4.77 1.19
C GLY A 330 -22.85 -5.43 2.53
N ARG A 331 -22.87 -6.77 2.59
CA ARG A 331 -22.46 -7.53 3.78
C ARG A 331 -20.99 -7.33 4.12
N ARG A 332 -20.08 -7.36 3.13
CA ARG A 332 -18.64 -7.17 3.33
C ARG A 332 -18.32 -5.77 3.85
N VAL A 333 -18.90 -4.74 3.25
CA VAL A 333 -18.78 -3.34 3.71
C VAL A 333 -19.29 -3.23 5.14
N ALA A 334 -20.49 -3.74 5.42
CA ALA A 334 -21.07 -3.70 6.76
C ALA A 334 -20.20 -4.39 7.83
N ALA A 335 -19.67 -5.58 7.52
CA ALA A 335 -18.81 -6.33 8.44
C ALA A 335 -17.54 -5.55 8.81
N LYS A 336 -16.93 -4.88 7.82
CA LYS A 336 -15.73 -4.07 8.02
C LYS A 336 -16.01 -2.82 8.86
N LEU A 337 -17.08 -2.09 8.53
CA LEU A 337 -17.45 -0.87 9.26
C LEU A 337 -17.97 -1.16 10.68
N ARG A 338 -18.60 -2.31 10.90
CA ARG A 338 -18.99 -2.77 12.25
C ARG A 338 -17.78 -2.98 13.17
N ALA A 339 -16.65 -3.39 12.60
CA ALA A 339 -15.41 -3.60 13.36
C ALA A 339 -14.63 -2.30 13.64
N ALA A 340 -15.10 -1.16 13.14
CA ALA A 340 -14.45 0.13 13.37
C ALA A 340 -14.57 0.57 14.83
N THR A 341 -13.46 1.04 15.39
CA THR A 341 -13.39 1.60 16.75
C THR A 341 -13.57 3.11 16.74
N GLY A 342 -13.33 3.77 15.60
CA GLY A 342 -13.45 5.21 15.43
C GLY A 342 -14.84 5.68 14.94
N PRO A 343 -15.11 7.00 15.00
CA PRO A 343 -16.33 7.59 14.44
C PRO A 343 -16.52 7.17 12.98
N THR A 344 -17.67 6.59 12.65
CA THR A 344 -17.93 6.03 11.32
C THR A 344 -19.30 6.49 10.82
N ALA A 345 -19.33 7.05 9.61
CA ALA A 345 -20.56 7.42 8.92
C ALA A 345 -20.57 6.83 7.49
N VAL A 346 -21.76 6.44 7.04
CA VAL A 346 -21.97 5.94 5.68
C VAL A 346 -22.97 6.85 4.98
N CYS A 347 -22.56 7.43 3.85
CA CYS A 347 -23.40 8.25 3.00
C CYS A 347 -23.86 7.42 1.80
N VAL A 348 -25.18 7.22 1.67
CA VAL A 348 -25.78 6.36 0.66
C VAL A 348 -26.40 7.22 -0.45
N PRO A 349 -25.82 7.29 -1.65
CA PRO A 349 -26.39 8.03 -2.78
C PRO A 349 -27.48 7.19 -3.45
N LEU A 350 -28.73 7.59 -3.28
CA LEU A 350 -29.90 6.81 -3.70
C LEU A 350 -30.13 6.79 -5.21
N ARG A 351 -29.52 7.71 -5.97
CA ARG A 351 -29.75 7.87 -7.42
C ARG A 351 -28.60 7.37 -8.30
N GLY A 352 -27.61 6.69 -7.74
CA GLY A 352 -26.59 5.96 -8.51
C GLY A 352 -25.18 6.05 -7.93
N LEU A 353 -24.38 5.02 -8.25
CA LEU A 353 -23.07 4.75 -7.64
C LEU A 353 -21.88 5.11 -8.54
N SER A 354 -22.13 5.40 -9.82
CA SER A 354 -21.09 5.68 -10.80
C SER A 354 -21.70 6.37 -12.03
N THR A 355 -20.88 7.01 -12.87
CA THR A 355 -21.36 7.55 -14.16
C THR A 355 -22.08 6.51 -15.03
N LEU A 356 -21.70 5.23 -14.95
CA LEU A 356 -22.37 4.15 -15.70
C LEU A 356 -23.69 3.73 -15.04
N GLY A 357 -23.79 3.85 -13.72
CA GLY A 357 -24.96 3.51 -12.91
C GLY A 357 -26.01 4.63 -12.79
N ALA A 358 -25.78 5.80 -13.40
CA ALA A 358 -26.74 6.89 -13.43
C ALA A 358 -28.07 6.48 -14.11
N PRO A 359 -29.22 7.11 -13.79
CA PRO A 359 -30.49 6.81 -14.43
C PRO A 359 -30.42 6.84 -15.96
N GLY A 360 -30.78 5.72 -16.59
CA GLY A 360 -30.67 5.53 -18.05
C GLY A 360 -29.29 5.14 -18.56
N GLY A 361 -28.28 5.04 -17.69
CA GLY A 361 -26.93 4.58 -18.00
C GLY A 361 -26.83 3.06 -18.19
N THR A 362 -25.72 2.60 -18.77
CA THR A 362 -25.48 1.19 -19.13
C THR A 362 -25.58 0.24 -17.94
N TYR A 363 -25.21 0.70 -16.74
CA TYR A 363 -25.18 -0.08 -15.50
C TYR A 363 -26.31 0.27 -14.53
N HIS A 364 -27.24 1.12 -14.96
CA HIS A 364 -28.43 1.45 -14.17
C HIS A 364 -29.23 0.18 -13.86
N ASP A 365 -29.30 -0.16 -12.57
CA ASP A 365 -29.99 -1.36 -12.09
C ASP A 365 -30.49 -1.12 -10.65
N PRO A 366 -31.71 -0.56 -10.50
CA PRO A 366 -32.25 -0.22 -9.19
C PRO A 366 -32.43 -1.43 -8.27
N ASP A 367 -32.61 -2.64 -8.81
CA ASP A 367 -32.73 -3.87 -8.02
C ASP A 367 -31.38 -4.27 -7.42
N ALA A 368 -30.30 -4.19 -8.21
CA ALA A 368 -28.95 -4.45 -7.72
C ALA A 368 -28.55 -3.43 -6.64
N ASP A 369 -28.88 -2.15 -6.82
CA ASP A 369 -28.58 -1.10 -5.84
C ASP A 369 -29.40 -1.27 -4.55
N ARG A 370 -30.69 -1.63 -4.67
CA ARG A 370 -31.53 -2.00 -3.51
C ARG A 370 -30.96 -3.19 -2.74
N ALA A 371 -30.45 -4.21 -3.44
CA ALA A 371 -29.85 -5.38 -2.81
C ALA A 371 -28.59 -4.99 -2.01
N LEU A 372 -27.75 -4.11 -2.56
CA LEU A 372 -26.59 -3.54 -1.87
C LEU A 372 -26.99 -2.76 -0.61
N PHE A 373 -27.91 -1.81 -0.74
CA PHE A 373 -28.33 -0.94 0.36
C PHE A 373 -29.02 -1.72 1.49
N SER A 374 -29.86 -2.70 1.14
CA SER A 374 -30.57 -3.53 2.11
C SER A 374 -29.60 -4.40 2.91
N ALA A 375 -28.66 -5.06 2.24
CA ALA A 375 -27.65 -5.88 2.89
C ALA A 375 -26.72 -5.06 3.80
N LEU A 376 -26.33 -3.86 3.37
CA LEU A 376 -25.56 -2.92 4.19
C LEU A 376 -26.33 -2.53 5.46
N ARG A 377 -27.58 -2.08 5.33
CA ARG A 377 -28.43 -1.65 6.46
C ARG A 377 -28.64 -2.78 7.46
N GLU A 378 -28.93 -3.98 6.97
CA GLU A 378 -29.05 -5.19 7.78
C GLU A 378 -27.74 -5.47 8.55
N GLY A 379 -26.63 -5.50 7.82
CA GLY A 379 -25.31 -5.79 8.38
C GLY A 379 -24.80 -4.74 9.37
N LEU A 380 -25.33 -3.51 9.34
CA LEU A 380 -24.98 -2.44 10.28
C LEU A 380 -25.99 -2.25 11.42
N ARG A 381 -27.08 -3.03 11.47
CA ARG A 381 -28.06 -2.93 12.56
C ARG A 381 -27.38 -3.16 13.91
N GLY A 382 -27.59 -2.24 14.85
CA GLY A 382 -27.00 -2.27 16.18
C GLY A 382 -25.49 -1.98 16.24
N SER A 383 -24.88 -1.52 15.14
CA SER A 383 -23.49 -1.04 15.15
C SER A 383 -23.39 0.44 15.52
N SER A 384 -22.17 0.93 15.78
CA SER A 384 -21.88 2.35 16.02
C SER A 384 -21.86 3.20 14.75
N ALA A 385 -21.81 2.58 13.57
CA ALA A 385 -21.78 3.27 12.28
C ALA A 385 -23.14 3.91 11.97
N ARG A 386 -23.14 5.19 11.59
CA ARG A 386 -24.36 5.93 11.27
C ARG A 386 -24.58 6.01 9.76
N LEU A 387 -25.79 5.69 9.31
CA LEU A 387 -26.16 5.77 7.89
C LEU A 387 -26.92 7.06 7.61
N TYR A 388 -26.63 7.66 6.46
CA TYR A 388 -27.28 8.87 5.96
C TYR A 388 -27.65 8.65 4.50
N ASP A 389 -28.94 8.69 4.22
CA ASP A 389 -29.47 8.59 2.87
C ASP A 389 -29.44 9.98 2.23
N TYR A 390 -28.94 10.05 0.99
CA TYR A 390 -28.96 11.24 0.16
C TYR A 390 -29.71 10.93 -1.12
N ASP A 391 -30.77 11.69 -1.40
CA ASP A 391 -31.56 11.57 -2.63
C ASP A 391 -30.83 12.23 -3.82
N THR A 392 -29.58 11.81 -4.03
CA THR A 392 -28.64 12.34 -5.01
C THR A 392 -27.90 11.20 -5.69
N HIS A 393 -27.28 11.50 -6.82
CA HIS A 393 -26.30 10.63 -7.44
C HIS A 393 -24.94 10.85 -6.75
N ILE A 394 -24.04 9.86 -6.72
CA ILE A 394 -22.72 10.03 -6.07
C ILE A 394 -21.90 11.20 -6.63
N ASN A 395 -22.08 11.50 -7.92
CA ASN A 395 -21.44 12.62 -8.64
C ASN A 395 -22.19 13.94 -8.54
N ASP A 396 -23.27 14.00 -7.75
CA ASP A 396 -23.87 15.28 -7.40
C ASP A 396 -22.89 16.06 -6.49
N PRO A 397 -22.49 17.30 -6.82
CA PRO A 397 -21.61 18.08 -5.96
C PRO A 397 -22.12 18.23 -4.52
N ASP A 398 -23.44 18.28 -4.33
CA ASP A 398 -24.05 18.40 -3.00
C ASP A 398 -23.83 17.12 -2.17
N PHE A 399 -23.76 15.95 -2.82
CA PHE A 399 -23.38 14.70 -2.15
C PHE A 399 -21.94 14.78 -1.61
N GLY A 400 -21.01 15.23 -2.46
CA GLY A 400 -19.61 15.39 -2.11
C GLY A 400 -19.42 16.35 -0.93
N ARG A 401 -20.04 17.54 -1.00
CA ARG A 401 -19.99 18.54 0.07
C ARG A 401 -20.60 18.04 1.38
N ALA A 402 -21.75 17.37 1.32
CA ALA A 402 -22.38 16.81 2.51
C ALA A 402 -21.53 15.70 3.18
N ALA A 403 -20.86 14.87 2.38
CA ALA A 403 -19.93 13.87 2.89
C ALA A 403 -18.69 14.52 3.54
N ALA A 404 -18.16 15.58 2.95
CA ALA A 404 -17.08 16.38 3.51
C ALA A 404 -17.45 17.06 4.83
N ASP A 405 -18.63 17.71 4.91
CA ASP A 405 -19.16 18.32 6.13
C ASP A 405 -19.29 17.31 7.26
N ARG A 406 -19.77 16.10 6.95
CA ARG A 406 -19.89 15.01 7.91
C ARG A 406 -18.52 14.65 8.48
N LEU A 407 -17.51 14.51 7.61
CA LEU A 407 -16.16 14.16 8.04
C LEU A 407 -15.56 15.29 8.88
N HIS A 408 -15.70 16.54 8.46
CA HIS A 408 -15.23 17.70 9.22
C HIS A 408 -15.83 17.75 10.63
N ALA A 409 -17.15 17.58 10.75
CA ALA A 409 -17.83 17.54 12.04
C ALA A 409 -17.33 16.41 12.95
N MET A 410 -17.07 15.22 12.38
CA MET A 410 -16.53 14.08 13.13
C MET A 410 -15.09 14.33 13.62
N ILE A 411 -14.26 14.97 12.79
CA ILE A 411 -12.90 15.38 13.18
C ILE A 411 -12.94 16.43 14.28
N GLY A 412 -13.82 17.43 14.16
CA GLY A 412 -14.01 18.46 15.18
C GLY A 412 -14.44 17.88 16.53
N ALA A 413 -15.42 16.96 16.52
CA ALA A 413 -15.88 16.28 17.72
C ALA A 413 -14.80 15.41 18.37
N ALA A 414 -14.03 14.65 17.56
CA ALA A 414 -12.94 13.83 18.07
C ALA A 414 -11.83 14.67 18.73
N ARG A 415 -11.52 15.84 18.16
CA ARG A 415 -10.56 16.79 18.75
C ARG A 415 -11.03 17.44 20.03
N ALA A 416 -12.33 17.67 20.19
CA ALA A 416 -12.89 18.24 21.41
C ALA A 416 -12.96 17.22 22.57
N ALA A 417 -12.93 15.91 22.26
CA ALA A 417 -13.00 14.84 23.24
C ALA A 417 -11.62 14.33 23.71
N ALA A 418 -10.54 14.68 23.00
CA ALA A 418 -9.15 14.38 23.34
C ALA A 418 -8.53 15.54 24.12
#